data_AF-A0AAD5GKY7-F1
#
_entry.id   AF-A0AAD5GKY7-F1
#
_cell.length_a   1.000
_cell.length_b   1.000
_cell.length_c   1.000
_cell.angle_alpha   90.00
_cell.angle_beta   90.00
_cell.angle_gamma   90.00
#
_symmetry.space_group_name_H-M   'P 1'
#
loop_
_entity.id
_entity.type
_entity.pdbx_description
1 polymer ?
#
loop_
_entity_poly.entity_id
_entity_poly.type
_entity_poly.pdbx_seq_one_letter_code
_entity_poly.pdbx_strand_id
1 'polypeptide(L)'
;MRVLDSCRSDECCRSPNFWTQQLSNFFPYFSLLKDEFPDVRLNIISKLDQVNQVIGIDLLSQSLLPAIVELAEDRHWRNPHYLYRMIVLRAISLLAPVMGSEVACSKLLPVVVTASKDRVQNIKFNVAKVLQSLVPLVDHS
;
A
#
# COMPACT_ATOMS: atom_id res chain seq x y z
N MET A 1 -0.93 41.59 34.33
CA MET A 1 -1.14 41.88 32.90
C MET A 1 -0.44 40.76 32.14
N ARG A 2 -1.21 39.94 31.42
CA ARG A 2 -0.80 38.60 30.97
C ARG A 2 0.22 38.68 29.82
N VAL A 3 1.15 37.74 29.90
CA VAL A 3 2.10 37.25 28.90
C VAL A 3 1.59 37.42 27.46
N LEU A 4 2.22 38.30 26.69
CA LEU A 4 2.16 38.36 25.23
C LEU A 4 3.54 38.00 24.68
N ASP A 5 3.93 36.75 24.88
CA ASP A 5 4.98 36.08 24.11
C ASP A 5 4.48 34.66 23.86
N SER A 6 3.57 34.51 22.89
CA SER A 6 2.97 33.22 22.55
C SER A 6 3.23 32.91 21.07
N CYS A 7 3.91 31.78 20.86
CA CYS A 7 4.12 31.06 19.62
C CYS A 7 5.20 31.64 18.69
N ARG A 8 6.46 31.22 18.93
CA ARG A 8 7.42 31.05 17.83
C ARG A 8 6.88 29.96 16.90
N SER A 9 6.93 30.23 15.60
CA SER A 9 6.36 29.44 14.50
C SER A 9 6.76 27.97 14.48
N ASP A 10 7.83 27.60 15.19
CA ASP A 10 8.45 26.28 15.11
C ASP A 10 7.92 25.26 16.14
N GLU A 11 7.16 25.72 17.17
CA GLU A 11 6.66 24.84 18.24
C GLU A 11 5.31 24.20 17.91
N CYS A 12 4.51 24.79 17.01
CA CYS A 12 3.22 24.23 16.60
C CYS A 12 3.40 22.92 15.79
N CYS A 13 4.48 22.80 15.03
CA CYS A 13 4.79 21.65 14.18
C CYS A 13 5.21 20.38 14.94
N ARG A 14 5.42 20.45 16.27
CA ARG A 14 5.84 19.30 17.09
C ARG A 14 4.73 18.73 17.97
N SER A 15 3.49 19.21 17.84
CA SER A 15 2.35 18.58 18.51
C SER A 15 2.09 17.19 17.89
N PRO A 16 1.96 16.12 18.71
CA PRO A 16 1.58 14.78 18.24
C PRO A 16 0.29 14.77 17.40
N ASN A 17 -0.55 15.80 17.56
CA ASN A 17 -1.86 15.91 16.94
C ASN A 17 -1.85 16.70 15.61
N PHE A 18 -0.74 17.39 15.29
CA PHE A 18 -0.65 18.21 14.06
C PHE A 18 -0.52 17.34 12.80
N TRP A 19 0.35 16.32 12.85
CA TRP A 19 0.56 15.40 11.73
C TRP A 19 -0.66 14.52 11.45
N THR A 20 -1.35 14.03 12.49
CA THR A 20 -2.59 13.25 12.33
C THR A 20 -3.72 14.05 11.71
N GLN A 21 -3.83 15.35 12.02
CA GLN A 21 -4.86 16.22 11.44
C GLN A 21 -4.55 16.61 9.99
N GLN A 22 -3.29 16.86 9.64
CA GLN A 22 -2.88 17.13 8.25
C GLN A 22 -3.02 15.87 7.36
N LEU A 23 -2.70 14.69 7.90
CA LEU A 23 -2.83 13.39 7.24
C LEU A 23 -4.28 12.95 7.06
N SER A 24 -5.20 13.48 7.87
CA SER A 24 -6.63 13.15 7.74
C SER A 24 -7.19 13.49 6.35
N ASN A 25 -6.63 14.51 5.69
CA ASN A 25 -6.96 14.92 4.33
C ASN A 25 -6.52 13.91 3.25
N PHE A 26 -5.64 12.95 3.57
CA PHE A 26 -5.21 11.90 2.65
C PHE A 26 -6.10 10.65 2.69
N PHE A 27 -6.94 10.47 3.71
CA PHE A 27 -7.85 9.31 3.78
C PHE A 27 -8.78 9.15 2.57
N PRO A 28 -9.34 10.24 1.99
CA PRO A 28 -10.12 10.15 0.75
C PRO A 28 -9.30 9.64 -0.45
N TYR A 29 -7.97 9.70 -0.40
CA TYR A 29 -7.12 9.17 -1.48
C TYR A 29 -7.09 7.64 -1.49
N PHE A 30 -7.17 7.00 -0.31
CA PHE A 30 -7.19 5.55 -0.21
C PHE A 30 -8.54 4.93 -0.60
N SER A 31 -9.64 5.67 -0.49
CA SER A 31 -10.94 5.17 -1.00
C SER A 31 -10.94 4.98 -2.52
N LEU A 32 -10.08 5.69 -3.25
CA LEU A 32 -9.89 5.54 -4.70
C LEU A 32 -9.27 4.18 -5.09
N LEU A 33 -8.73 3.41 -4.14
CA LEU A 33 -8.34 2.02 -4.39
C LEU A 33 -9.55 1.09 -4.60
N LYS A 34 -10.73 1.53 -4.18
CA LYS A 34 -12.01 0.85 -4.40
C LYS A 34 -12.78 1.40 -5.59
N ASP A 35 -12.19 2.31 -6.35
CA ASP A 35 -12.80 2.88 -7.55
C ASP A 35 -13.17 1.77 -8.56
N GLU A 36 -14.25 1.94 -9.33
CA GLU A 36 -14.70 0.95 -10.30
C GLU A 36 -13.72 0.82 -11.48
N PHE A 37 -13.03 1.91 -11.84
CA PHE A 37 -12.12 1.97 -12.97
C PHE A 37 -10.70 1.51 -12.60
N PRO A 38 -10.16 0.46 -13.28
CA PRO A 38 -8.80 -0.02 -13.02
C PRO A 38 -7.71 1.03 -13.16
N ASP A 39 -7.86 1.96 -14.10
CA ASP A 39 -6.84 3.00 -14.36
C ASP A 39 -6.73 3.99 -13.20
N VAL A 40 -7.85 4.30 -12.53
CA VAL A 40 -7.84 5.12 -11.31
C VAL A 40 -7.04 4.40 -10.23
N ARG A 41 -7.37 3.13 -9.95
CA ARG A 41 -6.65 2.31 -8.96
C ARG A 41 -5.16 2.19 -9.28
N LEU A 42 -4.80 2.03 -10.55
CA LEU A 42 -3.42 1.91 -11.00
C LEU A 42 -2.63 3.22 -10.82
N ASN A 43 -3.27 4.35 -11.10
CA ASN A 43 -2.66 5.67 -10.86
C ASN A 43 -2.36 5.88 -9.38
N ILE A 44 -3.30 5.53 -8.49
CA ILE A 44 -3.07 5.60 -7.04
C ILE A 44 -1.88 4.72 -6.64
N ILE A 45 -1.86 3.46 -7.08
CA ILE A 45 -0.77 2.52 -6.76
C ILE A 45 0.58 3.04 -7.26
N SER A 46 0.63 3.61 -8.47
CA SER A 46 1.87 4.15 -9.04
C SER A 46 2.47 5.31 -8.24
N LYS A 47 1.67 5.96 -7.39
CA LYS A 47 2.07 7.06 -6.52
C LYS A 47 2.26 6.65 -5.06
N LEU A 48 1.99 5.39 -4.71
CA LEU A 48 2.09 4.92 -3.33
C LEU A 48 3.49 5.08 -2.72
N ASP A 49 4.55 5.00 -3.50
CA ASP A 49 5.91 5.22 -3.00
C ASP A 49 6.12 6.67 -2.50
N GLN A 50 5.58 7.66 -3.24
CA GLN A 50 5.62 9.06 -2.84
C GLN A 50 4.75 9.30 -1.59
N VAL A 51 3.58 8.66 -1.55
CA VAL A 51 2.68 8.72 -0.40
C VAL A 51 3.34 8.08 0.83
N ASN A 52 4.03 6.96 0.66
CA ASN A 52 4.74 6.26 1.73
C ASN A 52 5.79 7.13 2.41
N GLN A 53 6.55 7.91 1.63
CA GLN A 53 7.57 8.81 2.17
C GLN A 53 7.00 9.94 3.07
N VAL A 54 5.73 10.28 2.91
CA VAL A 54 5.09 11.40 3.64
C VAL A 54 4.29 10.90 4.84
N ILE A 55 3.61 9.76 4.72
CA ILE A 55 2.66 9.26 5.73
C ILE A 55 3.33 8.35 6.77
N GLY A 56 4.34 7.58 6.36
CA GLY A 56 5.00 6.59 7.20
C GLY A 56 4.28 5.23 7.25
N ILE A 57 5.00 4.23 7.75
CA ILE A 57 4.63 2.80 7.70
C ILE A 57 3.40 2.43 8.54
N ASP A 58 3.18 3.11 9.66
CA ASP A 58 2.12 2.76 10.61
C ASP A 58 0.73 2.96 9.99
N LEU A 59 0.51 4.10 9.34
CA LEU A 59 -0.77 4.42 8.71
C LEU A 59 -1.03 3.54 7.48
N LEU A 60 0.02 3.19 6.73
CA LEU A 60 -0.08 2.28 5.60
C LEU A 60 -0.51 0.89 6.05
N SER A 61 0.07 0.40 7.13
CA SER A 61 -0.28 -0.91 7.69
C SER A 61 -1.73 -0.93 8.18
N GLN A 62 -2.22 0.18 8.73
CA GLN A 62 -3.60 0.29 9.24
C GLN A 62 -4.66 0.48 8.14
N SER A 63 -4.32 1.17 7.04
CA SER A 63 -5.33 1.59 6.04
C SER A 63 -5.15 0.94 4.68
N LEU A 64 -3.91 0.91 4.19
CA LEU A 64 -3.59 0.49 2.83
C LEU A 64 -3.46 -1.03 2.70
N LEU A 65 -2.82 -1.68 3.67
CA LEU A 65 -2.67 -3.13 3.68
C LEU A 65 -4.02 -3.86 3.66
N PRO A 66 -5.02 -3.51 4.50
CA PRO A 66 -6.35 -4.13 4.42
C PRO A 66 -7.01 -3.95 3.06
N ALA A 67 -6.89 -2.76 2.44
CA ALA A 67 -7.46 -2.50 1.12
C ALA A 67 -6.85 -3.40 0.02
N ILE A 68 -5.55 -3.65 0.08
CA ILE A 68 -4.87 -4.52 -0.90
C ILE A 68 -5.19 -5.99 -0.66
N VAL A 69 -5.26 -6.42 0.60
CA VAL A 69 -5.68 -7.79 0.93
C VAL A 69 -7.14 -8.01 0.51
N GLU A 70 -8.02 -7.04 0.71
CA GLU A 70 -9.42 -7.07 0.24
C GLU A 70 -9.51 -7.14 -1.29
N LEU A 71 -8.65 -6.39 -2.02
CA LEU A 71 -8.54 -6.49 -3.48
C LEU A 71 -8.02 -7.87 -3.93
N ALA A 72 -7.28 -8.57 -3.08
CA ALA A 72 -6.77 -9.91 -3.34
C ALA A 72 -7.77 -11.03 -2.98
N GLU A 73 -8.87 -10.73 -2.29
CA GLU A 73 -9.89 -11.72 -1.94
C GLU A 73 -10.57 -12.33 -3.18
N ASP A 74 -11.04 -13.56 -3.04
CA ASP A 74 -11.65 -14.38 -4.11
C ASP A 74 -12.76 -13.69 -4.91
N ARG A 75 -13.49 -12.75 -4.29
CA ARG A 75 -14.55 -11.98 -4.95
C ARG A 75 -14.00 -11.08 -6.04
N HIS A 76 -12.88 -10.41 -5.78
CA HIS A 76 -12.20 -9.54 -6.74
C HIS A 76 -11.25 -10.34 -7.64
N TRP A 77 -10.61 -11.39 -7.09
CA TRP A 77 -9.65 -12.22 -7.81
C TRP A 77 -10.25 -12.94 -9.03
N ARG A 78 -11.49 -13.45 -8.90
CA ARG A 78 -12.23 -14.14 -9.98
C ARG A 78 -12.80 -13.20 -11.04
N ASN A 79 -12.62 -11.88 -10.90
CA ASN A 79 -13.04 -10.94 -11.93
C ASN A 79 -12.35 -11.31 -13.27
N PRO A 80 -13.10 -11.40 -14.39
CA PRO A 80 -12.53 -11.75 -15.69
C PRO A 80 -11.44 -10.77 -16.13
N HIS A 81 -11.50 -9.53 -15.66
CA HIS A 81 -10.56 -8.49 -16.00
C HIS A 81 -9.24 -8.64 -15.25
N TYR A 82 -8.20 -9.08 -15.95
CA TYR A 82 -6.91 -9.38 -15.36
C TYR A 82 -6.18 -8.16 -14.77
N LEU A 83 -6.58 -6.93 -15.11
CA LEU A 83 -5.97 -5.72 -14.54
C LEU A 83 -6.14 -5.64 -13.02
N TYR A 84 -7.21 -6.19 -12.44
CA TYR A 84 -7.34 -6.26 -10.98
C TYR A 84 -6.17 -7.02 -10.34
N ARG A 85 -5.83 -8.18 -10.90
CA ARG A 85 -4.72 -9.00 -10.42
C ARG A 85 -3.38 -8.33 -10.66
N MET A 86 -3.28 -7.56 -11.75
CA MET A 86 -2.08 -6.79 -12.04
C MET A 86 -1.87 -5.62 -11.08
N ILE A 87 -2.95 -4.95 -10.69
CA ILE A 87 -2.98 -3.89 -9.69
C ILE A 87 -2.49 -4.45 -8.34
N VAL A 88 -3.05 -5.59 -7.91
CA VAL A 88 -2.64 -6.26 -6.66
C VAL A 88 -1.14 -6.59 -6.66
N LEU A 89 -0.63 -7.23 -7.72
CA LEU A 89 0.79 -7.58 -7.79
C LEU A 89 1.70 -6.34 -7.76
N ARG A 90 1.33 -5.25 -8.44
CA ARG A 90 2.08 -3.99 -8.36
C ARG A 90 2.08 -3.40 -6.96
N ALA A 91 0.94 -3.43 -6.27
CA ALA A 91 0.83 -2.94 -4.91
C ALA A 91 1.74 -3.73 -3.96
N ILE A 92 1.75 -5.06 -4.10
CA ILE A 92 2.61 -5.94 -3.29
C ILE A 92 4.09 -5.62 -3.51
N SER A 93 4.54 -5.46 -4.76
CA SER A 93 5.94 -5.11 -5.04
C SER A 93 6.39 -3.79 -4.39
N LEU A 94 5.48 -2.82 -4.25
CA LEU A 94 5.80 -1.54 -3.62
C LEU A 94 5.77 -1.61 -2.09
N LEU A 95 4.84 -2.36 -1.52
CA LEU A 95 4.61 -2.36 -0.07
C LEU A 95 5.41 -3.39 0.69
N ALA A 96 5.71 -4.55 0.09
CA ALA A 96 6.41 -5.60 0.81
C ALA A 96 7.77 -5.16 1.38
N PRO A 97 8.62 -4.38 0.66
CA PRO A 97 9.87 -3.87 1.22
C PRO A 97 9.66 -2.89 2.39
N VAL A 98 8.55 -2.15 2.36
CA VAL A 98 8.22 -1.14 3.37
C VAL A 98 7.68 -1.81 4.63
N MET A 99 6.83 -2.82 4.49
CA MET A 99 6.12 -3.46 5.61
C MET A 99 6.96 -4.51 6.35
N GLY A 100 8.12 -4.86 5.82
CA GLY A 100 9.03 -5.82 6.43
C GLY A 100 8.66 -7.28 6.20
N SER A 101 9.58 -8.16 6.59
CA SER A 101 9.52 -9.60 6.26
C SER A 101 8.29 -10.30 6.86
N GLU A 102 7.93 -10.02 8.12
CA GLU A 102 6.82 -10.69 8.78
C GLU A 102 5.48 -10.51 8.04
N VAL A 103 5.15 -9.27 7.66
CA VAL A 103 3.93 -8.96 6.91
C VAL A 103 4.02 -9.48 5.48
N ALA A 104 5.18 -9.30 4.83
CA ALA A 104 5.39 -9.78 3.48
C ALA A 104 5.18 -11.30 3.38
N CYS A 105 5.77 -12.08 4.28
CA CYS A 105 5.68 -13.54 4.32
C CYS A 105 4.29 -14.02 4.75
N SER A 106 3.68 -13.42 5.78
CA SER A 106 2.42 -13.91 6.35
C SER A 106 1.16 -13.48 5.59
N LYS A 107 1.16 -12.29 4.95
CA LYS A 107 -0.02 -11.71 4.30
C LYS A 107 0.11 -11.60 2.79
N LEU A 108 1.26 -11.19 2.27
CA LEU A 108 1.41 -10.84 0.86
C LEU A 108 1.86 -12.04 0.01
N LEU A 109 2.81 -12.84 0.49
CA LEU A 109 3.34 -14.00 -0.22
C LEU A 109 2.25 -15.02 -0.59
N PRO A 110 1.25 -15.35 0.27
CA PRO A 110 0.15 -16.23 -0.12
C PRO A 110 -0.66 -15.74 -1.33
N VAL A 111 -0.82 -14.42 -1.45
CA VAL A 111 -1.50 -13.79 -2.60
C VAL A 111 -0.65 -13.97 -3.87
N VAL A 112 0.66 -13.76 -3.78
CA VAL A 112 1.59 -13.94 -4.91
C VAL A 112 1.65 -15.40 -5.36
N VAL A 113 1.64 -16.35 -4.43
CA VAL A 113 1.58 -17.79 -4.72
C VAL A 113 0.27 -18.17 -5.41
N THR A 114 -0.85 -17.62 -4.96
CA THR A 114 -2.15 -17.79 -5.65
C THR A 114 -2.08 -17.23 -7.08
N ALA A 115 -1.48 -16.05 -7.24
CA ALA A 115 -1.27 -15.40 -8.53
C ALA A 115 -0.38 -16.19 -9.50
N SER A 116 0.55 -17.00 -9.00
CA SER A 116 1.42 -17.83 -9.85
C SER A 116 0.64 -18.84 -10.71
N LYS A 117 -0.57 -19.20 -10.27
CA LYS A 117 -1.47 -20.15 -10.94
C LYS A 117 -2.43 -19.49 -11.93
N ASP A 118 -2.25 -18.19 -12.23
CA ASP A 118 -3.14 -17.46 -13.14
C ASP A 118 -3.23 -18.09 -14.54
N ARG A 119 -4.38 -17.94 -15.21
CA ARG A 119 -4.52 -18.36 -16.61
C ARG A 119 -3.80 -17.43 -17.59
N VAL A 120 -3.59 -16.16 -17.23
CA VAL A 120 -2.98 -15.14 -18.08
C VAL A 120 -1.46 -15.15 -17.89
N GLN A 121 -0.71 -15.38 -18.99
CA GLN A 121 0.75 -15.52 -18.93
C GLN A 121 1.45 -14.24 -18.44
N ASN A 122 0.93 -13.06 -18.79
CA ASN A 122 1.47 -11.78 -18.33
C ASN A 122 1.38 -11.65 -16.79
N ILE A 123 0.36 -12.21 -16.15
CA ILE A 123 0.26 -12.23 -14.68
C ILE A 123 1.40 -13.08 -14.11
N LYS A 124 1.62 -14.29 -14.63
CA LYS A 124 2.72 -15.17 -14.19
C LYS A 124 4.09 -14.52 -14.35
N PHE A 125 4.31 -13.82 -15.46
CA PHE A 125 5.55 -13.09 -15.68
C PHE A 125 5.78 -12.00 -14.63
N ASN A 126 4.73 -11.25 -14.27
CA ASN A 126 4.83 -10.24 -13.22
C ASN A 126 4.93 -10.87 -11.82
N VAL A 127 4.34 -12.04 -11.58
CA VAL A 127 4.58 -12.81 -10.34
C VAL A 127 6.05 -13.13 -10.17
N ALA A 128 6.74 -13.56 -11.24
CA ALA A 128 8.18 -13.81 -11.15
C ALA A 128 8.98 -12.56 -10.76
N LYS A 129 8.62 -11.38 -11.30
CA LYS A 129 9.23 -10.09 -10.90
C LYS A 129 8.96 -9.75 -9.43
N VAL A 130 7.72 -9.96 -8.97
CA VAL A 130 7.35 -9.72 -7.58
C VAL A 130 8.14 -10.65 -6.67
N LEU A 131 8.18 -11.94 -6.95
CA LEU A 131 8.96 -12.91 -6.18
C LEU A 131 10.44 -12.53 -6.12
N GLN A 132 11.03 -12.10 -7.23
CA GLN A 132 12.41 -11.59 -7.25
C GLN A 132 12.60 -10.41 -6.29
N SER A 133 11.63 -9.48 -6.21
CA SER A 133 11.70 -8.36 -5.24
C SER A 133 11.51 -8.78 -3.79
N LEU A 134 10.91 -9.95 -3.52
CA LEU A 134 10.68 -10.45 -2.17
C LEU A 134 11.85 -11.26 -1.60
N VAL A 135 12.75 -11.80 -2.43
CA VAL A 135 13.94 -12.59 -2.02
C VAL A 135 14.68 -11.98 -0.81
N PRO A 136 15.11 -10.70 -0.83
CA PRO A 136 15.88 -10.14 0.29
C PRO A 136 15.10 -10.10 1.60
N LEU A 137 13.77 -10.10 1.56
CA LEU A 137 12.92 -10.09 2.75
C LEU A 137 12.77 -11.49 3.35
N VAL A 138 12.73 -12.53 2.51
CA VAL A 138 12.53 -13.92 2.96
C VAL A 138 13.82 -14.53 3.49
N ASP A 139 14.98 -14.14 2.96
CA ASP A 139 16.28 -14.70 3.36
C ASP A 139 16.71 -14.34 4.80
N HIS A 140 16.02 -13.39 5.44
CA HIS A 140 16.33 -12.88 6.78
C HIS A 140 15.25 -13.20 7.82
N SER A 141 14.29 -14.07 7.48
CA SER A 141 13.19 -14.52 8.36
C SER A 141 13.44 -15.88 9.02
#